data_AF-A0A7X3WIR3-F1
#
_entry.id   AF-A0A7X3WIR3-F1
#
_cell.length_a   1.000
_cell.length_b   1.000
_cell.length_c   1.000
_cell.angle_alpha   90.00
_cell.angle_beta   90.00
_cell.angle_gamma   90.00
#
_symmetry.space_group_name_H-M   'P 1'
#
loop_
_entity.id
_entity.type
_entity.pdbx_description
1 polymer ?
#
loop_
_entity_poly.entity_id
_entity_poly.type
_entity_poly.pdbx_seq_one_letter_code
_entity_poly.pdbx_strand_id
1 'polypeptide(L)'
;MKLQFLLLPLLILVACTNRNNPQAVAEDFVYHYYKRANQESAMQLTSGLAAEELEKEIERLKEIRGPNEPVQKEMPNITYKQIGKETANEIEGTTYVLFNYQLTIKSRDGTTTRTKKVVITTENIDGLWKVVNYHEY
;
A
#
# COMPACT_ATOMS: atom_id res chain seq x y z
N MET A 1 25.42 51.19 -14.73
CA MET A 1 25.52 49.78 -15.16
C MET A 1 24.26 49.05 -14.72
N LYS A 2 23.50 48.51 -15.67
CA LYS A 2 22.28 47.72 -15.43
C LYS A 2 22.68 46.34 -14.92
N LEU A 3 22.23 45.96 -13.72
CA LEU A 3 22.30 44.59 -13.22
C LEU A 3 20.90 43.98 -13.30
N GLN A 4 20.48 43.67 -14.52
CA GLN A 4 19.33 42.79 -14.77
C GLN A 4 19.84 41.35 -14.81
N PHE A 5 18.96 40.44 -14.37
CA PHE A 5 19.04 38.97 -14.40
C PHE A 5 19.86 38.30 -13.28
N LEU A 6 19.15 37.76 -12.29
CA LEU A 6 18.93 36.30 -12.14
C LEU A 6 18.11 36.06 -10.86
N LEU A 7 16.78 36.11 -10.95
CA LEU A 7 15.86 35.74 -9.86
C LEU A 7 14.84 34.69 -10.35
N LEU A 8 15.32 33.78 -11.20
CA LEU A 8 14.53 32.68 -11.76
C LEU A 8 15.49 31.49 -11.95
N PRO A 9 15.78 30.71 -10.88
CA PRO A 9 15.08 29.44 -10.77
C PRO A 9 14.97 28.96 -9.30
N LEU A 10 13.90 29.32 -8.59
CA LEU A 10 13.60 28.73 -7.27
C LEU A 10 12.12 28.34 -7.13
N LEU A 11 11.53 27.85 -8.23
CA LEU A 11 10.12 27.41 -8.26
C LEU A 11 9.94 25.95 -8.70
N ILE A 12 11.02 25.17 -8.84
CA ILE A 12 10.96 23.79 -9.37
C ILE A 12 10.92 22.72 -8.24
N LEU A 13 11.03 23.11 -6.96
CA LEU A 13 11.11 22.14 -5.85
C LEU A 13 9.78 21.70 -5.23
N VAL A 14 8.62 22.18 -5.71
CA VAL A 14 7.30 21.82 -5.14
C VAL A 14 6.55 20.79 -6.01
N ALA A 15 7.23 20.15 -6.96
CA ALA A 15 6.75 18.87 -7.50
C ALA A 15 7.03 17.72 -6.51
N CYS A 16 6.69 17.92 -5.24
CA CYS A 16 6.51 16.81 -4.31
C CYS A 16 5.28 16.05 -4.79
N THR A 17 5.52 14.97 -5.52
CA THR A 17 4.49 14.04 -6.02
C THR A 17 3.50 13.74 -4.90
N ASN A 18 2.30 14.30 -5.01
CA ASN A 18 1.24 14.03 -4.05
C ASN A 18 0.86 12.54 -4.18
N ARG A 19 1.36 11.72 -3.23
CA ARG A 19 1.05 10.27 -3.17
C ARG A 19 -0.34 9.99 -2.61
N ASN A 20 -1.12 11.02 -2.28
CA ASN A 20 -2.53 10.88 -1.95
C ASN A 20 -3.38 10.71 -3.22
N ASN A 21 -3.21 9.57 -3.87
CA ASN A 21 -4.01 9.12 -5.01
C ASN A 21 -4.28 7.61 -4.84
N PRO A 22 -5.34 7.07 -5.44
CA PRO A 22 -5.81 5.71 -5.12
C PRO A 22 -4.75 4.65 -5.45
N GLN A 23 -4.04 4.80 -6.58
CA GLN A 23 -3.01 3.86 -7.00
C GLN A 23 -1.83 3.86 -6.03
N ALA A 24 -1.30 5.03 -5.68
CA ALA A 24 -0.16 5.14 -4.77
C ALA A 24 -0.49 4.57 -3.37
N VAL A 25 -1.71 4.81 -2.86
CA VAL A 25 -2.18 4.25 -1.59
C VAL A 25 -2.28 2.72 -1.65
N ALA A 26 -2.82 2.17 -2.75
CA ALA A 26 -2.89 0.72 -2.93
C ALA A 26 -1.49 0.08 -3.04
N GLU A 27 -0.56 0.71 -3.79
CA GLU A 27 0.82 0.26 -3.91
C GLU A 27 1.56 0.31 -2.57
N ASP A 28 1.40 1.40 -1.82
CA ASP A 28 2.02 1.57 -0.50
C ASP A 28 1.46 0.55 0.49
N PHE A 29 0.16 0.25 0.42
CA PHE A 29 -0.44 -0.82 1.22
C PHE A 29 0.17 -2.19 0.88
N VAL A 30 0.24 -2.57 -0.39
CA VAL A 30 0.86 -3.84 -0.81
C VAL A 30 2.33 -3.92 -0.38
N TYR A 31 3.04 -2.81 -0.49
CA TYR A 31 4.43 -2.70 -0.07
C TYR A 31 4.61 -2.94 1.44
N HIS A 32 3.86 -2.22 2.26
CA HIS A 32 3.98 -2.31 3.72
C HIS A 32 3.45 -3.65 4.24
N TYR A 33 2.24 -4.04 3.82
CA TYR A 33 1.56 -5.23 4.31
C TYR A 33 2.22 -6.52 3.81
N TYR A 34 2.31 -6.72 2.51
CA TYR A 34 2.82 -7.98 1.96
C TYR A 34 4.34 -8.03 1.90
N LYS A 35 4.98 -7.01 1.33
CA LYS A 35 6.43 -7.08 1.07
C LYS A 35 7.27 -6.89 2.32
N ARG A 36 6.87 -6.00 3.24
CA ARG A 36 7.62 -5.73 4.47
C ARG A 36 7.08 -6.44 5.71
N ALA A 37 5.90 -7.06 5.64
CA ALA A 37 5.17 -7.57 6.82
C ALA A 37 5.11 -6.54 7.96
N ASN A 38 4.90 -5.27 7.59
CA ASN A 38 4.78 -4.15 8.50
C ASN A 38 3.31 -3.73 8.56
N GLN A 39 2.54 -4.46 9.37
CA GLN A 39 1.11 -4.19 9.55
C GLN A 39 0.85 -2.82 10.19
N GLU A 40 1.76 -2.28 11.01
CA GLU A 40 1.59 -0.95 11.62
C GLU A 40 1.62 0.16 10.56
N SER A 41 2.57 0.13 9.62
CA SER A 41 2.59 1.08 8.50
C SER A 41 1.42 0.86 7.54
N ALA A 42 1.01 -0.38 7.31
CA ALA A 42 -0.16 -0.67 6.49
C ALA A 42 -1.46 -0.13 7.13
N MET A 43 -1.59 -0.20 8.46
CA MET A 43 -2.73 0.32 9.22
C MET A 43 -2.95 1.82 9.02
N GLN A 44 -1.88 2.59 8.83
CA GLN A 44 -1.99 4.02 8.56
C GLN A 44 -2.66 4.34 7.22
N LEU A 45 -2.72 3.37 6.30
CA LEU A 45 -3.30 3.49 4.97
C LEU A 45 -4.74 2.97 4.90
N THR A 46 -5.24 2.31 5.95
CA THR A 46 -6.55 1.66 5.94
C THR A 46 -7.64 2.51 6.59
N SER A 47 -8.88 2.17 6.29
CA SER A 47 -10.11 2.61 6.97
C SER A 47 -11.17 1.50 6.83
N GLY A 48 -12.30 1.63 7.53
CA GLY A 48 -13.42 0.70 7.44
C GLY A 48 -13.02 -0.77 7.65
N LEU A 49 -13.54 -1.66 6.79
CA LEU A 49 -13.34 -3.10 6.91
C LEU A 49 -11.86 -3.50 6.89
N ALA A 50 -11.05 -2.88 6.02
CA ALA A 50 -9.62 -3.16 5.96
C ALA A 50 -8.89 -2.82 7.27
N ALA A 51 -9.29 -1.75 7.97
CA ALA A 51 -8.71 -1.41 9.27
C ALA A 51 -9.11 -2.44 10.33
N GLU A 52 -10.38 -2.84 10.38
CA GLU A 52 -10.88 -3.85 11.32
C GLU A 52 -10.21 -5.22 11.14
N GLU A 53 -10.05 -5.67 9.88
CA GLU A 53 -9.37 -6.94 9.58
C GLU A 53 -7.91 -6.92 10.02
N LEU A 54 -7.22 -5.82 9.72
CA LEU A 54 -5.82 -5.67 10.07
C LEU A 54 -5.60 -5.55 11.58
N GLU A 55 -6.51 -4.90 12.31
CA GLU A 55 -6.44 -4.78 13.76
C GLU A 55 -6.57 -6.15 14.44
N LYS A 56 -7.57 -6.94 14.02
CA LYS A 56 -7.77 -8.32 14.50
C LYS A 56 -6.56 -9.20 14.19
N GLU A 57 -5.96 -9.03 13.01
CA GLU A 57 -4.72 -9.75 12.67
C GLU A 57 -3.56 -9.34 13.57
N ILE A 58 -3.31 -8.03 13.73
CA ILE A 58 -2.24 -7.53 14.59
C ILE A 58 -2.42 -8.09 16.00
N GLU A 59 -3.63 -8.02 16.55
CA GLU A 59 -3.95 -8.55 17.88
C GLU A 59 -3.65 -10.04 17.99
N ARG A 60 -4.12 -10.86 17.04
CA ARG A 60 -3.85 -12.30 16.99
C ARG A 60 -2.35 -12.61 16.90
N LEU A 61 -1.57 -11.77 16.21
CA LEU A 61 -0.14 -11.99 16.03
C LEU A 61 0.71 -11.49 17.21
N LYS A 62 0.18 -10.67 18.12
CA LYS A 62 0.91 -10.18 19.31
C LYS A 62 1.40 -11.31 20.21
N GLU A 63 0.68 -12.43 20.26
CA GLU A 63 1.05 -13.59 21.09
C GLU A 63 2.24 -14.37 20.54
N ILE A 64 2.45 -14.30 19.21
CA ILE A 64 3.48 -15.07 18.51
C ILE A 64 4.72 -14.21 18.23
N ARG A 65 4.52 -12.90 18.04
CA ARG A 65 5.60 -11.96 17.77
C ARG A 65 6.15 -11.44 19.09
N GLY A 66 7.29 -11.97 19.51
CA GLY A 66 7.98 -11.48 20.71
C GLY A 66 8.33 -9.99 20.58
N PRO A 67 8.28 -9.21 21.69
CA PRO A 67 8.77 -7.85 21.67
C PRO A 67 10.26 -7.88 21.30
N ASN A 68 10.58 -7.34 20.12
CA ASN A 68 11.93 -7.27 19.50
C ASN A 68 12.37 -8.44 18.59
N GLU A 69 11.49 -9.34 18.17
CA GLU A 69 11.86 -10.27 17.09
C GLU A 69 11.78 -9.61 15.71
N PRO A 70 12.88 -9.57 14.94
CA PRO A 70 12.86 -8.99 13.61
C PRO A 70 12.11 -9.91 12.65
N VAL A 71 10.82 -9.62 12.43
CA VAL A 71 9.94 -10.28 11.43
C VAL A 71 10.64 -10.43 10.07
N GLN A 72 11.49 -9.48 9.70
CA GLN A 72 12.22 -9.46 8.42
C GLN A 72 13.21 -10.62 8.24
N LYS A 73 13.81 -11.18 9.31
CA LYS A 73 14.80 -12.26 9.15
C LYS A 73 14.14 -13.54 8.62
N GLU A 74 12.83 -13.68 8.82
CA GLU A 74 12.08 -14.87 8.45
C GLU A 74 11.23 -14.78 7.17
N MET A 75 11.16 -13.61 6.56
CA MET A 75 10.24 -13.36 5.44
C MET A 75 10.69 -14.02 4.12
N PRO A 76 9.74 -14.59 3.34
CA PRO A 76 10.02 -14.97 1.96
C PRO A 76 10.27 -13.73 1.09
N ASN A 77 10.91 -13.93 -0.07
CA ASN A 77 11.07 -12.85 -1.05
C ASN A 77 9.76 -12.65 -1.81
N ILE A 78 9.12 -11.50 -1.59
CA ILE A 78 7.86 -11.14 -2.22
C ILE A 78 8.08 -10.01 -3.22
N THR A 79 7.70 -10.26 -4.47
CA THR A 79 7.52 -9.23 -5.49
C THR A 79 6.05 -9.10 -5.86
N TYR A 80 5.64 -7.94 -6.37
CA TYR A 80 4.27 -7.70 -6.77
C TYR A 80 4.23 -6.94 -8.09
N LYS A 81 3.15 -7.15 -8.84
CA LYS A 81 2.82 -6.39 -10.04
C LYS A 81 1.32 -6.13 -10.06
N GLN A 82 0.91 -4.95 -10.49
CA GLN A 82 -0.50 -4.71 -10.80
C GLN A 82 -0.88 -5.56 -12.03
N ILE A 83 -2.07 -6.14 -11.99
CA ILE A 83 -2.66 -6.92 -13.07
C ILE A 83 -4.05 -6.37 -13.37
N GLY A 84 -4.52 -6.54 -14.60
CA GLY A 84 -5.82 -6.00 -15.01
C GLY A 84 -5.85 -4.47 -15.08
N LYS A 85 -7.04 -3.92 -15.32
CA LYS A 85 -7.28 -2.47 -15.34
C LYS A 85 -7.83 -2.04 -13.99
N GLU A 86 -7.49 -0.83 -13.57
CA GLU A 86 -8.20 -0.19 -12.48
C GLU A 86 -9.68 -0.03 -12.85
N THR A 87 -10.55 -0.19 -11.87
CA THR A 87 -12.00 0.00 -12.04
C THR A 87 -12.46 1.03 -11.03
N ALA A 88 -12.93 2.17 -11.50
CA ALA A 88 -13.53 3.21 -10.68
C ALA A 88 -15.05 3.10 -10.74
N ASN A 89 -15.70 3.05 -9.58
CA ASN A 89 -17.15 3.04 -9.44
C ASN A 89 -17.56 4.14 -8.46
N GLU A 90 -18.67 4.80 -8.75
CA GLU A 90 -19.28 5.76 -7.82
C GLU A 90 -20.55 5.14 -7.23
N ILE A 91 -20.62 5.08 -5.91
CA ILE A 91 -21.75 4.54 -5.15
C ILE A 91 -22.13 5.60 -4.12
N GLU A 92 -23.38 6.07 -4.17
CA GLU A 92 -23.89 7.09 -3.23
C GLU A 92 -23.01 8.35 -3.13
N GLY A 93 -22.42 8.80 -4.25
CA GLY A 93 -21.53 9.97 -4.28
C GLY A 93 -20.10 9.69 -3.81
N THR A 94 -19.78 8.45 -3.47
CA THR A 94 -18.45 8.02 -3.01
C THR A 94 -17.73 7.29 -4.12
N THR A 95 -16.49 7.71 -4.43
CA THR A 95 -15.65 7.06 -5.44
C THR A 95 -14.83 5.93 -4.84
N TYR A 96 -15.02 4.73 -5.39
CA TYR A 96 -14.24 3.54 -5.10
C TYR A 96 -13.34 3.20 -6.28
N VAL A 97 -12.06 2.91 -6.02
CA VAL A 97 -11.13 2.45 -7.06
C VAL A 97 -10.54 1.10 -6.67
N LEU A 98 -10.72 0.11 -7.55
CA LEU A 98 -10.25 -1.26 -7.37
C LEU A 98 -8.96 -1.51 -8.15
N PHE A 99 -8.00 -2.14 -7.49
CA PHE A 99 -6.73 -2.58 -8.05
C PHE A 99 -6.55 -4.08 -7.85
N ASN A 100 -6.08 -4.77 -8.86
CA ASN A 100 -5.68 -6.18 -8.73
C ASN A 100 -4.15 -6.26 -8.76
N TYR A 101 -3.56 -6.98 -7.81
CA TYR A 101 -2.13 -7.30 -7.82
C TYR A 101 -1.90 -8.80 -7.85
N GLN A 102 -0.82 -9.21 -8.50
CA GLN A 102 -0.25 -10.54 -8.36
C GLN A 102 1.00 -10.46 -7.49
N LEU A 103 0.99 -11.19 -6.38
CA LEU A 103 2.15 -11.43 -5.54
C LEU A 103 2.90 -12.66 -6.07
N THR A 104 4.21 -12.57 -6.19
CA THR A 104 5.10 -13.71 -6.41
C THR A 104 5.91 -13.91 -5.14
N ILE A 105 5.70 -15.05 -4.48
CA ILE A 105 6.28 -15.39 -3.19
C ILE A 105 7.31 -16.50 -3.43
N LYS A 106 8.59 -16.18 -3.19
CA LYS A 106 9.69 -17.13 -3.27
C LYS A 106 10.18 -17.45 -1.86
N SER A 107 10.21 -18.75 -1.55
CA SER A 107 10.87 -19.24 -0.34
C SER A 107 12.34 -18.83 -0.30
N ARG A 108 12.91 -18.74 0.90
CA ARG A 108 14.29 -18.25 1.12
C ARG A 108 15.35 -19.15 0.50
N ASP A 109 15.12 -20.46 0.52
CA ASP A 109 15.97 -21.47 -0.13
C ASP A 109 15.77 -21.52 -1.65
N GLY A 110 14.81 -20.76 -2.19
CA GLY A 110 14.48 -20.71 -3.61
C GLY A 110 13.79 -21.96 -4.15
N THR A 111 13.45 -22.93 -3.30
CA THR A 111 12.94 -24.26 -3.73
C THR A 111 11.48 -24.18 -4.17
N THR A 112 10.72 -23.24 -3.60
CA THR A 112 9.31 -23.02 -3.92
C THR A 112 9.03 -21.59 -4.34
N THR A 113 8.26 -21.46 -5.42
CA THR A 113 7.66 -20.21 -5.88
C THR A 113 6.17 -20.40 -5.98
N ARG A 114 5.39 -19.47 -5.42
CA ARG A 114 3.94 -19.47 -5.49
C ARG A 114 3.45 -18.09 -5.88
N THR A 115 2.28 -18.02 -6.50
CA THR A 115 1.62 -16.75 -6.81
C THR A 115 0.30 -16.64 -6.07
N LYS A 116 -0.04 -15.44 -5.62
CA LYS A 116 -1.32 -15.11 -5.00
C LYS A 116 -1.89 -13.87 -5.67
N LYS A 117 -3.21 -13.80 -5.86
CA LYS A 117 -3.84 -12.58 -6.35
C LYS A 117 -4.48 -11.86 -5.17
N VAL A 118 -4.47 -10.53 -5.24
CA VAL A 118 -5.13 -9.68 -4.25
C VAL A 118 -5.90 -8.58 -4.97
N VAL A 119 -7.12 -8.33 -4.51
CA VAL A 119 -7.90 -7.14 -4.87
C VAL A 119 -7.76 -6.14 -3.72
N ILE A 120 -7.45 -4.89 -4.04
CA ILE A 120 -7.42 -3.77 -3.11
C ILE A 120 -8.49 -2.78 -3.55
N THR A 121 -9.38 -2.40 -2.63
CA THR A 121 -10.39 -1.35 -2.85
C THR A 121 -9.99 -0.11 -2.07
N THR A 122 -9.97 1.03 -2.75
CA THR A 122 -9.68 2.33 -2.15
C THR A 122 -10.89 3.25 -2.22
N GLU A 123 -10.99 4.15 -1.25
CA GLU A 123 -12.04 5.16 -1.13
C GLU A 123 -11.41 6.51 -0.81
N ASN A 124 -11.99 7.61 -1.31
CA ASN A 124 -11.63 8.95 -0.87
C ASN A 124 -12.49 9.35 0.33
N ILE A 125 -11.87 9.46 1.50
CA ILE A 125 -12.50 9.85 2.75
C ILE A 125 -11.93 11.22 3.15
N ASP A 126 -12.78 12.25 3.13
CA ASP A 126 -12.41 13.62 3.49
C ASP A 126 -11.16 14.16 2.74
N GLY A 127 -11.04 13.82 1.46
CA GLY A 127 -9.91 14.23 0.63
C GLY A 127 -8.69 13.33 0.75
N LEU A 128 -8.72 12.29 1.58
CA LEU A 128 -7.64 11.31 1.75
C LEU A 128 -8.03 9.96 1.17
N TRP A 129 -7.21 9.42 0.28
CA TRP A 129 -7.38 8.06 -0.21
C TRP A 129 -6.95 7.05 0.85
N LYS A 130 -7.81 6.05 1.09
CA LYS A 130 -7.60 4.96 2.04
C LYS A 130 -7.93 3.63 1.40
N VAL A 131 -7.27 2.56 1.84
CA VAL A 131 -7.69 1.19 1.57
C VAL A 131 -8.86 0.86 2.49
N VAL A 132 -10.02 0.54 1.90
CA VAL A 132 -11.24 0.22 2.66
C VAL A 132 -11.57 -1.27 2.65
N ASN A 133 -11.01 -2.02 1.70
CA ASN A 133 -11.13 -3.47 1.64
C ASN A 133 -9.93 -4.10 0.92
N TYR A 134 -9.54 -5.31 1.31
CA TYR A 134 -8.59 -6.13 0.56
C TYR A 134 -8.97 -7.61 0.64
N HIS A 135 -8.75 -8.36 -0.43
CA HIS A 135 -9.07 -9.78 -0.46
C HIS A 135 -8.10 -10.57 -1.32
N GLU A 136 -7.69 -11.74 -0.85
CA GLU A 136 -6.76 -12.63 -1.54
C GLU A 136 -7.50 -13.85 -2.12
N TYR A 137 -7.19 -14.23 -3.36
CA TYR A 137 -7.86 -15.32 -4.08
C TYR A 137 -6.91 -16.10 -5.02
#